data_AF-A0A2H9PB98-F1
#
_entry.id   AF-A0A2H9PB98-F1
#
_cell.length_a   1.000
_cell.length_b   1.000
_cell.length_c   1.000
_cell.angle_alpha   90.00
_cell.angle_beta   90.00
_cell.angle_gamma   90.00
#
_symmetry.space_group_name_H-M   'P 1'
#
loop_
_entity.id
_entity.type
_entity.pdbx_description
1 polymer ?
#
loop_
_entity_poly.entity_id
_entity_poly.type
_entity_poly.pdbx_seq_one_letter_code
_entity_poly.pdbx_strand_id
1 'polypeptide(L)' 'ETYIRVIDIQQYYLAQPQLDKADVVIRPELGPIPWADFRTAKICIALGEKSARVHLNEIKSLLR' A
#
# COMPACT_ATOMS: atom_id res chain seq x y z
N GLU A 1 -8.09 22.59 -3.98
CA GLU A 1 -6.80 21.85 -3.93
C GLU A 1 -6.25 21.69 -2.51
N THR A 2 -6.16 22.76 -1.70
CA THR A 2 -5.61 22.73 -0.33
C THR A 2 -6.27 21.69 0.59
N TYR A 3 -7.60 21.54 0.54
CA TYR A 3 -8.32 20.60 1.40
C TYR A 3 -7.97 19.13 1.13
N ILE A 4 -7.76 18.75 -0.13
CA ILE A 4 -7.39 17.37 -0.51
C ILE A 4 -6.00 17.02 0.05
N ARG A 5 -5.03 17.94 -0.08
CA ARG A 5 -3.69 17.72 0.48
C ARG A 5 -3.68 17.62 2.00
N VAL A 6 -4.54 18.39 2.69
CA VAL A 6 -4.68 18.29 4.15
C VAL A 6 -5.21 16.92 4.55
N ILE A 7 -6.19 16.39 3.81
CA ILE A 7 -6.71 15.03 4.03
C ILE A 7 -5.62 13.99 3.81
N ASP A 8 -4.84 14.08 2.71
CA ASP A 8 -3.78 13.12 2.41
C ASP A 8 -2.72 13.07 3.53
N ILE A 9 -2.30 14.24 4.03
CA ILE A 9 -1.35 14.37 5.14
C ILE A 9 -1.96 13.77 6.42
N GLN A 10 -3.20 14.11 6.74
CA GLN A 10 -3.87 13.59 7.93
C GLN A 10 -4.00 12.06 7.86
N GLN A 11 -4.43 11.51 6.72
CA GLN A 11 -4.55 10.07 6.51
C GLN A 11 -3.20 9.37 6.63
N TYR A 12 -2.13 9.97 6.11
CA TYR A 12 -0.77 9.44 6.24
C TYR A 12 -0.38 9.26 7.71
N TYR A 13 -0.55 10.31 8.54
CA TYR A 13 -0.19 10.25 9.96
C TYR A 13 -1.14 9.36 10.78
N LEU A 14 -2.42 9.27 10.42
CA LEU A 14 -3.36 8.35 11.05
C LEU A 14 -3.04 6.88 10.75
N ALA A 15 -2.47 6.59 9.59
CA ALA A 15 -2.09 5.23 9.21
C ALA A 15 -0.81 4.75 9.91
N GLN A 16 0.15 5.62 10.24
CA GLN A 16 1.45 5.22 10.80
C GLN A 16 1.34 4.33 12.05
N PRO A 17 0.54 4.67 13.09
CA PRO A 17 0.47 3.85 14.30
C PRO A 17 -0.09 2.44 14.06
N GLN A 18 -0.90 2.27 13.00
CA GLN A 18 -1.44 0.97 12.61
C GLN A 18 -0.41 0.18 11.78
N LEU A 19 0.34 0.86 10.92
CA LEU A 19 1.43 0.26 10.15
C LEU A 19 2.58 -0.20 11.08
N ASP A 20 2.88 0.54 12.14
CA ASP A 20 3.92 0.18 13.12
C ASP A 20 3.59 -1.09 13.92
N LYS A 21 2.30 -1.43 14.01
CA LYS A 21 1.79 -2.62 14.72
C LYS A 21 1.56 -3.81 13.79
N ALA A 22 1.67 -3.63 12.49
CA ALA A 22 1.41 -4.69 11.53
C ALA A 22 2.60 -5.66 11.50
N ASP A 23 2.32 -6.96 11.48
CA ASP A 23 3.36 -7.99 11.40
C ASP A 23 4.12 -7.95 10.06
N VAL A 24 3.42 -7.58 8.99
CA VAL A 24 3.99 -7.40 7.64
C VAL A 24 3.34 -6.22 6.95
N VAL A 25 4.14 -5.33 6.36
CA VAL A 25 3.68 -4.20 5.55
C VAL A 25 4.20 -4.32 4.12
N ILE A 26 3.30 -4.61 3.17
CA ILE A 26 3.64 -4.67 1.74
C ILE A 26 3.46 -3.28 1.13
N ARG A 27 4.51 -2.76 0.48
CA ARG A 27 4.52 -1.44 -0.19
C ARG A 27 4.74 -1.59 -1.70
N PRO A 28 3.67 -1.68 -2.51
CA PRO A 28 3.83 -1.77 -3.96
C PRO A 28 4.43 -0.52 -4.58
N GLU A 29 5.29 -0.70 -5.59
CA GLU A 29 5.87 0.38 -6.39
C GLU A 29 4.82 0.93 -7.38
N LEU A 30 3.93 1.80 -6.89
CA LEU A 30 2.80 2.32 -7.69
C LEU A 30 3.19 3.45 -8.66
N GLY A 31 4.37 4.06 -8.53
CA GLY A 31 4.77 5.19 -9.38
C GLY A 31 3.73 6.33 -9.38
N PRO A 32 3.63 7.13 -10.45
CA PRO A 32 2.70 8.25 -10.54
C PRO A 32 1.30 7.82 -11.03
N ILE A 33 0.73 6.73 -10.51
CA ILE A 33 -0.64 6.33 -10.84
C ILE A 33 -1.62 7.26 -10.12
N PRO A 34 -2.48 8.02 -10.85
CA PRO A 34 -3.48 8.87 -10.21
C PRO A 34 -4.51 8.04 -9.46
N TRP A 35 -4.86 8.45 -8.23
CA TRP A 35 -5.80 7.75 -7.36
C TRP A 35 -7.19 7.52 -7.99
N ALA A 36 -7.59 8.36 -8.95
CA ALA A 36 -8.88 8.30 -9.64
C ALA A 36 -8.82 7.66 -11.05
N ASP A 37 -7.67 7.13 -11.49
CA ASP A 37 -7.56 6.48 -12.80
C ASP A 37 -7.82 4.96 -12.74
N PHE A 38 -9.10 4.60 -12.84
CA PHE A 38 -9.55 3.20 -12.78
C PHE A 38 -9.10 2.35 -13.99
N ARG A 39 -8.59 2.95 -15.07
CA ARG A 39 -8.07 2.19 -16.23
C ARG A 39 -6.79 1.43 -15.87
N THR A 40 -6.10 1.86 -14.82
CA THR A 40 -4.85 1.24 -14.35
C THR A 40 -5.09 0.05 -13.41
N ALA A 41 -6.34 -0.36 -13.16
CA ALA A 41 -6.67 -1.44 -12.21
C ALA A 41 -5.85 -2.72 -12.42
N LYS A 42 -5.70 -3.18 -13.67
CA LYS A 42 -4.89 -4.38 -13.98
C LYS A 42 -3.41 -4.21 -13.59
N ILE A 43 -2.86 -3.00 -13.77
CA ILE A 43 -1.48 -2.67 -13.40
C ILE A 43 -1.35 -2.67 -11.88
N CYS A 44 -2.28 -2.04 -11.16
CA CYS A 44 -2.29 -2.02 -9.69
C CYS A 44 -2.33 -3.43 -9.10
N ILE A 45 -3.18 -4.31 -9.65
CA ILE A 45 -3.27 -5.71 -9.23
C ILE A 45 -1.93 -6.43 -9.45
N ALA A 46 -1.33 -6.29 -10.63
CA ALA A 46 -0.04 -6.94 -10.94
C ALA A 46 1.10 -6.44 -10.04
N LEU A 47 1.14 -5.13 -9.73
CA LEU A 47 2.12 -4.54 -8.82
C LEU A 47 1.94 -5.04 -7.38
N GLY A 48 0.68 -5.15 -6.92
CA GLY A 48 0.34 -5.73 -5.63
C GLY A 48 0.79 -7.19 -5.54
N GLU A 49 0.47 -8.00 -6.54
CA GLU A 49 0.87 -9.40 -6.62
C GLU A 49 2.39 -9.58 -6.59
N LYS A 50 3.11 -8.81 -7.41
CA LYS A 50 4.59 -8.82 -7.45
C LYS A 50 5.17 -8.54 -6.07
N SER A 51 4.64 -7.52 -5.38
CA SER A 51 5.15 -7.07 -4.08
C SER A 51 4.82 -8.05 -2.97
N ALA A 52 3.61 -8.60 -2.96
CA ALA A 52 3.19 -9.63 -2.03
C ALA A 52 4.02 -10.92 -2.18
N ARG A 53 4.36 -11.29 -3.42
CA ARG A 53 5.14 -12.49 -3.71
C ARG A 53 6.54 -12.46 -3.09
N VAL A 54 7.16 -11.29 -2.98
CA VAL A 54 8.46 -11.10 -2.30
C VAL A 54 8.36 -11.40 -0.81
N HIS A 55 7.21 -11.10 -0.19
CA HIS A 55 6.99 -11.23 1.26
C HIS A 55 6.31 -12.57 1.64
N LEU A 56 6.02 -13.45 0.66
CA LEU A 56 5.31 -14.71 0.92
C LEU A 56 6.00 -15.60 1.95
N ASN A 57 7.34 -15.62 1.96
CA ASN A 57 8.09 -16.44 2.92
C ASN A 57 7.99 -15.89 4.34
N GLU A 58 8.06 -14.56 4.49
CA GLU A 58 7.86 -13.87 5.77
C GLU A 58 6.44 -14.12 6.30
N ILE A 59 5.42 -13.93 5.46
CA ILE A 59 4.01 -14.20 5.83
C ILE A 59 3.83 -15.65 6.28
N LYS A 60 4.38 -16.62 5.54
CA LYS A 60 4.31 -18.04 5.90
C LYS A 60 5.02 -18.37 7.20
N SER A 61 6.06 -17.61 7.57
CA SER A 61 6.79 -17.82 8.82
C SER A 61 5.97 -17.43 10.06
N LEU A 62 5.06 -16.47 9.92
CA LEU A 62 4.18 -15.98 10.99
C LEU A 62 2.94 -16.85 11.23
N LEU A 63 2.60 -17.74 10.30
CA LEU A 63 1.46 -18.67 10.41
C LEU A 63 1.81 -19.97 11.16
N ARG A 64 3.05 -20.12 11.61
CA ARG A 64 3.55 -21.28 12.35
C ARG A 64 3.61 -20.98 13.84
#